data_AF-G9A4L3-F1
#
_entry.id   AF-G9A4L3-F1
#
_cell.length_a   1.000
_cell.length_b   1.000
_cell.length_c   1.000
_cell.angle_alpha   90.00
_cell.angle_beta   90.00
_cell.angle_gamma   90.00
#
_symmetry.space_group_name_H-M   'P 1'
#
loop_
_entity.id
_entity.type
_entity.pdbx_description
1 polymer ?
#
loop_
_entity_poly.entity_id
_entity_poly.type
_entity_poly.pdbx_seq_one_letter_code
_entity_poly.pdbx_strand_id
1 'polypeptide(L)'
;MRTVLLAACLLFSPTFALAADSIDPARIVSAATGDWNKDDASDLALLVSPAEGSDEENAVYLYLTNDVGRLVLKSRAPNKVWGQFDLYGQAPFVNALPNGSIQITSHNDTIGRHRWEQTLTIAYRSSDFVVAGYTYSSYDTLDLENTVQCDFNVLSGKGTANAKPIRAKGATVLLKDWSDAIGQKACGTE
;
A
#
# COMPACT_ATOMS: atom_id res chain seq x y z
N MET A 1 19.73 66.67 -24.89
CA MET A 1 20.35 65.63 -24.05
C MET A 1 19.25 64.72 -23.52
N ARG A 2 19.40 63.42 -23.75
CA ARG A 2 18.44 62.34 -23.45
C ARG A 2 18.54 61.95 -21.98
N THR A 3 17.42 61.80 -21.28
CA THR A 3 17.37 60.98 -20.07
C THR A 3 16.04 60.24 -20.05
N VAL A 4 16.06 58.97 -20.47
CA VAL A 4 14.94 58.03 -20.33
C VAL A 4 15.22 57.25 -19.05
N LEU A 5 14.38 57.43 -18.02
CA LEU A 5 14.40 56.58 -16.83
C LEU A 5 13.59 55.31 -17.14
N LEU A 6 14.28 54.18 -17.31
CA LEU A 6 13.66 52.85 -17.25
C LEU A 6 13.47 52.49 -15.77
N ALA A 7 12.22 52.46 -15.32
CA ALA A 7 11.86 51.84 -14.05
C ALA A 7 11.67 50.33 -14.28
N ALA A 8 12.66 49.53 -13.88
CA ALA A 8 12.56 48.08 -13.84
C ALA A 8 11.88 47.65 -12.53
N CYS A 9 10.56 47.44 -12.58
CA CYS A 9 9.85 46.76 -11.50
C CYS A 9 10.17 45.26 -11.55
N LEU A 10 11.02 44.82 -10.61
CA LEU A 10 11.26 43.42 -10.30
C LEU A 10 9.95 42.76 -9.87
N LEU A 11 9.35 41.96 -10.75
CA LEU A 11 8.24 41.08 -10.43
C LEU A 11 8.78 39.92 -9.57
N PHE A 12 8.67 40.05 -8.25
CA PHE A 12 8.82 38.91 -7.33
C PHE A 12 7.71 37.91 -7.62
N SER A 13 8.04 36.82 -8.31
CA SER A 13 7.14 35.69 -8.43
C SER A 13 7.10 34.99 -7.06
N PRO A 14 5.94 34.82 -6.42
CA PRO A 14 5.85 34.03 -5.21
C PRO A 14 6.20 32.59 -5.57
N THR A 15 7.32 32.10 -5.06
CA THR A 15 7.61 30.66 -5.03
C THR A 15 6.58 30.03 -4.09
N PHE A 16 5.54 29.43 -4.65
CA PHE A 16 4.69 28.51 -3.91
C PHE A 16 5.58 27.35 -3.48
N ALA A 17 5.98 27.34 -2.21
CA ALA A 17 6.55 26.16 -1.59
C ALA A 17 5.45 25.09 -1.62
N LEU A 18 5.63 24.06 -2.45
CA LEU A 18 4.90 22.81 -2.28
C LEU A 18 5.16 22.36 -0.85
N ALA A 19 4.13 22.37 -0.02
CA ALA A 19 4.20 21.72 1.28
C ALA A 19 4.66 20.28 1.02
N ALA A 20 5.80 19.89 1.60
CA ALA A 20 6.11 18.48 1.70
C ALA A 20 4.92 17.84 2.43
N ASP A 21 4.28 16.84 1.83
CA ASP A 21 3.22 16.07 2.49
C ASP A 21 3.78 15.52 3.81
N SER A 22 3.55 16.24 4.90
CA SER A 22 3.94 15.82 6.23
C SER A 22 2.89 14.83 6.71
N ILE A 23 3.33 13.62 7.06
CA ILE A 23 2.48 12.68 7.76
C ILE A 23 2.21 13.26 9.15
N ASP A 24 0.95 13.40 9.53
CA ASP A 24 0.58 13.57 10.94
C ASP A 24 0.92 12.26 11.70
N PRO A 25 1.87 12.27 12.64
CA PRO A 25 2.28 11.05 13.34
C PRO A 25 1.14 10.38 14.10
N ALA A 26 0.11 11.12 14.52
CA ALA A 26 -1.05 10.55 15.22
C ALA A 26 -1.87 9.60 14.34
N ARG A 27 -1.71 9.68 13.02
CA ARG A 27 -2.39 8.80 12.05
C ARG A 27 -1.57 7.58 11.67
N ILE A 28 -0.36 7.39 12.20
CA ILE A 28 0.42 6.18 11.95
C ILE A 28 -0.21 5.06 12.78
N VAL A 29 -0.74 4.05 12.10
CA VAL A 29 -1.56 2.99 12.71
C VAL A 29 -0.87 1.63 12.74
N SER A 30 0.10 1.42 11.85
CA SER A 30 0.94 0.23 11.84
C SER A 30 2.29 0.55 11.20
N ALA A 31 3.34 -0.15 11.63
CA ALA A 31 4.69 0.04 11.12
C ALA A 31 5.45 -1.29 11.13
N ALA A 32 6.30 -1.48 10.12
CA ALA A 32 7.20 -2.61 10.03
C ALA A 32 8.58 -2.15 9.54
N THR A 33 9.62 -2.75 10.10
CA THR A 33 11.01 -2.54 9.67
C THR A 33 11.58 -3.83 9.12
N GLY A 34 12.42 -3.73 8.09
CA GLY A 34 13.10 -4.87 7.47
C GLY A 34 14.07 -4.38 6.41
N ASP A 35 14.79 -5.27 5.76
CA ASP A 35 15.70 -4.93 4.67
C ASP A 35 15.00 -5.27 3.34
N TRP A 36 14.40 -4.25 2.70
CA TRP A 36 13.58 -4.46 1.51
C TRP A 36 14.43 -4.63 0.26
N ASN A 37 15.50 -3.84 0.16
CA ASN A 37 16.36 -3.76 -1.01
C ASN A 37 17.63 -4.65 -0.91
N LYS A 38 17.83 -5.33 0.22
CA LYS A 38 18.94 -6.25 0.50
C LYS A 38 20.30 -5.58 0.57
N ASP A 39 20.35 -4.40 1.20
CA ASP A 39 21.58 -3.64 1.41
C ASP A 39 22.10 -3.69 2.86
N ASP A 40 21.55 -4.59 3.68
CA ASP A 40 21.83 -4.78 5.10
C ASP A 40 21.41 -3.58 6.00
N ALA A 41 20.77 -2.56 5.45
CA ALA A 41 20.18 -1.48 6.21
C ALA A 41 18.71 -1.77 6.57
N SER A 42 18.27 -1.26 7.73
CA SER A 42 16.88 -1.38 8.15
C SER A 42 16.05 -0.27 7.50
N ASP A 43 15.09 -0.66 6.69
CA ASP A 43 14.11 0.18 6.02
C ASP A 43 12.79 0.27 6.82
N LEU A 44 11.83 1.08 6.36
CA LEU A 44 10.57 1.32 7.06
C LEU A 44 9.36 1.26 6.12
N ALA A 45 8.33 0.54 6.54
CA ALA A 45 6.99 0.59 5.98
C ALA A 45 6.03 1.16 7.03
N LEU A 46 5.23 2.15 6.65
CA LEU A 46 4.18 2.73 7.49
C LEU A 46 2.83 2.55 6.82
N LEU A 47 1.85 2.18 7.64
CA LEU A 47 0.43 2.32 7.32
C LEU A 47 -0.11 3.54 8.05
N VAL A 48 -0.79 4.41 7.31
CA VAL A 48 -1.27 5.69 7.81
C VAL A 48 -2.75 5.81 7.50
N SER A 49 -3.56 6.03 8.54
CA SER A 49 -5.00 6.25 8.40
C SER A 49 -5.29 7.54 7.65
N PRO A 50 -6.45 7.65 6.96
CA PRO A 50 -6.86 8.87 6.28
C PRO A 50 -7.12 10.02 7.27
N ALA A 51 -7.32 11.23 6.76
CA ALA A 51 -7.62 12.37 7.63
C ALA A 51 -9.04 12.23 8.15
N GLU A 52 -9.32 12.76 9.35
CA GLU A 52 -10.69 12.77 9.84
C GLU A 52 -11.64 13.43 8.84
N GLY A 53 -12.76 12.77 8.56
CA GLY A 53 -13.76 13.23 7.59
C GLY A 53 -13.39 12.98 6.12
N SER A 54 -12.26 12.35 5.82
CA SER A 54 -11.90 11.90 4.47
C SER A 54 -12.65 10.62 4.09
N ASP A 55 -12.96 10.45 2.81
CA ASP A 55 -13.49 9.22 2.21
C ASP A 55 -12.39 8.30 1.64
N GLU A 56 -11.12 8.68 1.80
CA GLU A 56 -9.96 7.87 1.40
C GLU A 56 -9.75 6.66 2.33
N GLU A 57 -9.17 5.61 1.78
CA GLU A 57 -8.63 4.48 2.55
C GLU A 57 -7.21 4.77 3.08
N ASN A 58 -6.69 3.84 3.88
CA ASN A 58 -5.35 3.96 4.47
C ASN A 58 -4.28 3.99 3.38
N ALA A 59 -3.24 4.80 3.63
CA ALA A 59 -2.11 5.01 2.74
C ALA A 59 -0.88 4.25 3.23
N VAL A 60 -0.06 3.78 2.30
CA VAL A 60 1.20 3.09 2.58
C VAL A 60 2.37 4.02 2.22
N TYR A 61 3.32 4.17 3.14
CA TYR A 61 4.56 4.90 2.92
C TYR A 61 5.74 3.95 3.10
N LEU A 62 6.58 3.87 2.08
CA LEU A 62 7.73 2.97 2.04
C LEU A 62 9.00 3.81 1.93
N TYR A 63 9.87 3.63 2.91
CA TYR A 63 11.15 4.32 3.02
C TYR A 63 12.27 3.32 2.76
N LEU A 64 13.35 3.80 2.19
CA LEU A 64 14.62 3.11 2.18
C LEU A 64 15.64 3.89 3.00
N THR A 65 16.52 3.20 3.69
CA THR A 65 17.65 3.84 4.35
C THR A 65 18.73 4.16 3.32
N ASN A 66 19.28 5.37 3.39
CA ASN A 66 20.38 5.78 2.51
C ASN A 66 21.76 5.46 3.13
N ASP A 67 22.80 5.79 2.40
CA ASP A 67 24.22 5.58 2.74
C ASP A 67 24.66 6.20 4.08
N VAL A 68 23.99 7.24 4.55
CA VAL A 68 24.25 7.89 5.85
C VAL A 68 23.29 7.44 6.95
N GLY A 69 22.51 6.38 6.73
CA GLY A 69 21.60 5.82 7.72
C GLY A 69 20.28 6.58 7.90
N ARG A 70 19.90 7.43 6.93
CA ARG A 70 18.66 8.21 6.97
C ARG A 70 17.56 7.54 6.14
N LEU A 71 16.37 7.42 6.72
CA LEU A 71 15.16 7.02 6.00
C LEU A 71 14.77 8.09 4.96
N VAL A 72 14.65 7.66 3.71
CA VAL A 72 14.23 8.48 2.57
C VAL A 72 12.96 7.88 2.00
N LEU A 73 11.91 8.69 1.85
CA LEU A 73 10.66 8.25 1.25
C LEU A 73 10.91 7.79 -0.18
N LYS A 74 10.61 6.53 -0.46
CA LYS A 74 10.82 5.91 -1.78
C LYS A 74 9.51 5.73 -2.53
N SER A 75 8.43 5.37 -1.84
CA SER A 75 7.11 5.20 -2.45
C SER A 75 6.01 5.64 -1.49
N ARG A 76 5.00 6.32 -2.05
CA ARG A 76 3.75 6.67 -1.37
C ARG A 76 2.61 6.09 -2.20
N ALA A 77 1.76 5.30 -1.56
CA ALA A 77 0.61 4.66 -2.19
C ALA A 77 -0.66 5.04 -1.39
N PRO A 78 -1.31 6.16 -1.75
CA PRO A 78 -2.52 6.60 -1.08
C PRO A 78 -3.72 5.74 -1.47
N ASN A 79 -4.70 5.63 -0.58
CA ASN A 79 -6.00 5.00 -0.85
C ASN A 79 -5.84 3.55 -1.38
N LYS A 80 -5.12 2.70 -0.64
CA LYS A 80 -4.80 1.32 -1.06
C LYS A 80 -5.23 0.23 -0.10
N VAL A 81 -5.47 0.57 1.16
CA VAL A 81 -5.66 -0.43 2.20
C VAL A 81 -6.94 -0.10 2.93
N TRP A 82 -7.98 -0.87 2.65
CA TRP A 82 -9.22 -0.79 3.38
C TRP A 82 -9.02 -1.12 4.86
N GLY A 83 -9.76 -0.42 5.72
CA GLY A 83 -9.86 -0.74 7.13
C GLY A 83 -10.03 0.51 8.01
N GLN A 84 -10.44 0.30 9.25
CA GLN A 84 -10.81 1.36 10.18
C GLN A 84 -10.51 0.96 11.64
N PHE A 85 -10.52 1.95 12.54
CA PHE A 85 -10.01 1.81 13.92
C PHE A 85 -11.04 2.05 15.02
N ASP A 86 -12.30 2.36 14.65
CA ASP A 86 -13.42 2.54 15.57
C ASP A 86 -13.99 1.21 16.07
N LEU A 87 -13.83 0.13 15.30
CA LEU A 87 -14.29 -1.22 15.65
C LEU A 87 -13.14 -2.22 15.65
N TYR A 88 -13.16 -3.11 16.64
CA TYR A 88 -12.26 -4.25 16.67
C TYR A 88 -12.48 -5.14 15.42
N GLY A 89 -11.40 -5.78 14.94
CA GLY A 89 -11.46 -6.72 13.81
C GLY A 89 -11.58 -6.07 12.43
N GLN A 90 -11.27 -4.77 12.30
CA GLN A 90 -11.17 -4.07 11.01
C GLN A 90 -9.89 -3.24 10.85
N ALA A 91 -8.97 -3.32 11.82
CA ALA A 91 -7.75 -2.54 11.86
C ALA A 91 -6.67 -3.20 10.97
N PRO A 92 -6.33 -2.61 9.82
CA PRO A 92 -5.33 -3.18 8.94
C PRO A 92 -3.93 -3.01 9.53
N PHE A 93 -2.98 -3.84 9.09
CA PHE A 93 -1.62 -3.82 9.61
C PHE A 93 -0.59 -4.19 8.55
N VAL A 94 0.67 -3.87 8.86
CA VAL A 94 1.83 -4.21 8.03
C VAL A 94 2.82 -5.04 8.83
N ASN A 95 3.41 -6.05 8.18
CA ASN A 95 4.44 -6.91 8.76
C ASN A 95 5.64 -7.05 7.81
N ALA A 96 6.82 -7.22 8.38
CA ALA A 96 8.02 -7.60 7.66
C ALA A 96 8.10 -9.12 7.53
N LEU A 97 8.44 -9.63 6.34
CA LEU A 97 8.68 -11.06 6.13
C LEU A 97 10.19 -11.35 6.07
N PRO A 98 10.66 -12.52 6.54
CA PRO A 98 12.09 -12.87 6.60
C PRO A 98 12.82 -12.85 5.24
N ASN A 99 12.09 -12.87 4.13
CA ASN A 99 12.64 -12.87 2.77
C ASN A 99 12.86 -11.44 2.20
N GLY A 100 12.62 -10.39 2.99
CA GLY A 100 12.72 -8.98 2.58
C GLY A 100 11.47 -8.45 1.87
N SER A 101 10.33 -9.14 1.98
CA SER A 101 9.03 -8.63 1.50
C SER A 101 8.20 -8.04 2.64
N ILE A 102 7.24 -7.21 2.28
CA ILE A 102 6.29 -6.58 3.20
C ILE A 102 4.94 -7.26 3.00
N GLN A 103 4.28 -7.61 4.10
CA GLN A 103 2.91 -8.08 4.10
C GLN A 103 2.00 -6.93 4.55
N ILE A 104 0.93 -6.66 3.80
CA ILE A 104 -0.08 -5.67 4.15
C ILE A 104 -1.41 -6.40 4.21
N THR A 105 -2.05 -6.38 5.38
CA THR A 105 -3.30 -7.14 5.62
C THR A 105 -4.43 -6.18 5.96
N SER A 106 -5.55 -6.37 5.27
CA SER A 106 -6.84 -5.73 5.51
C SER A 106 -7.89 -6.83 5.72
N HIS A 107 -8.82 -6.65 6.66
CA HIS A 107 -9.74 -7.71 7.02
C HIS A 107 -11.00 -7.17 7.70
N ASN A 108 -12.11 -7.87 7.56
CA ASN A 108 -13.35 -7.59 8.29
C ASN A 108 -13.80 -8.84 9.05
N ASP A 109 -13.52 -8.85 10.35
CA ASP A 109 -13.87 -9.94 11.26
C ASP A 109 -15.11 -9.64 12.09
N THR A 110 -15.80 -8.52 11.89
CA THR A 110 -16.85 -8.06 12.82
C THR A 110 -18.19 -7.69 12.19
N ILE A 111 -18.21 -6.97 11.06
CA ILE A 111 -19.45 -6.40 10.51
C ILE A 111 -19.93 -7.18 9.29
N GLY A 112 -21.24 -7.42 9.23
CA GLY A 112 -21.87 -8.11 8.10
C GLY A 112 -21.75 -9.64 8.18
N ARG A 113 -22.31 -10.29 7.16
CA ARG A 113 -22.43 -11.74 7.06
C ARG A 113 -21.12 -12.41 6.62
N HIS A 114 -20.37 -11.76 5.74
CA HIS A 114 -19.13 -12.30 5.21
C HIS A 114 -17.96 -11.73 5.99
N ARG A 115 -17.16 -12.62 6.57
CA ARG A 115 -15.85 -12.29 7.11
C ARG A 115 -14.84 -12.49 6.01
N TRP A 116 -13.87 -11.60 5.93
CA TRP A 116 -12.86 -11.67 4.88
C TRP A 116 -11.53 -11.14 5.36
N GLU A 117 -10.46 -11.67 4.79
CA GLU A 117 -9.10 -11.20 4.94
C GLU A 117 -8.47 -11.13 3.55
N GLN A 118 -7.81 -10.01 3.27
CA GLN A 118 -7.03 -9.76 2.08
C GLN A 118 -5.62 -9.40 2.50
N THR A 119 -4.63 -10.00 1.85
CA THR A 119 -3.23 -9.70 2.10
C THR A 119 -2.48 -9.46 0.79
N LEU A 120 -1.77 -8.33 0.73
CA LEU A 120 -0.83 -8.01 -0.32
C LEU A 120 0.59 -8.34 0.14
N THR A 121 1.33 -9.07 -0.69
CA THR A 121 2.77 -9.29 -0.50
C THR A 121 3.52 -8.35 -1.43
N ILE A 122 4.24 -7.39 -0.88
CA ILE A 122 4.99 -6.36 -1.59
C ILE A 122 6.46 -6.72 -1.61
N ALA A 123 7.10 -6.68 -2.77
CA ALA A 123 8.53 -6.91 -2.93
C ALA A 123 9.21 -5.68 -3.52
N TYR A 124 10.43 -5.39 -3.09
CA TYR A 124 11.29 -4.44 -3.79
C TYR A 124 11.97 -5.11 -4.98
N ARG A 125 11.67 -4.65 -6.20
CA ARG A 125 12.20 -5.20 -7.45
C ARG A 125 12.40 -4.09 -8.46
N SER A 126 13.47 -4.17 -9.25
CA SER A 126 13.75 -3.19 -10.29
C SER A 126 13.72 -1.74 -9.77
N SER A 127 14.25 -1.54 -8.56
CA SER A 127 14.33 -0.25 -7.87
C SER A 127 12.98 0.39 -7.48
N ASP A 128 11.91 -0.40 -7.37
CA ASP A 128 10.59 0.06 -6.89
C ASP A 128 9.84 -1.05 -6.11
N PHE A 129 8.74 -0.69 -5.45
CA PHE A 129 7.89 -1.60 -4.69
C PHE A 129 6.73 -2.10 -5.54
N VAL A 130 6.64 -3.42 -5.68
CA VAL A 130 5.68 -4.10 -6.55
C VAL A 130 4.84 -5.09 -5.77
N VAL A 131 3.58 -5.25 -6.14
CA VAL A 131 2.72 -6.30 -5.59
C VAL A 131 3.16 -7.63 -6.20
N ALA A 132 3.76 -8.49 -5.38
CA ALA A 132 4.27 -9.79 -5.79
C ALA A 132 3.23 -10.91 -5.61
N GLY A 133 2.36 -10.78 -4.61
CA GLY A 133 1.32 -11.75 -4.30
C GLY A 133 0.08 -11.09 -3.73
N TYR A 134 -1.04 -11.77 -3.90
CA TYR A 134 -2.36 -11.41 -3.39
C TYR A 134 -2.98 -12.67 -2.82
N THR A 135 -3.35 -12.66 -1.54
CA THR A 135 -4.15 -13.72 -0.94
C THR A 135 -5.47 -13.14 -0.47
N TYR A 136 -6.54 -13.91 -0.64
CA TYR A 136 -7.86 -13.53 -0.18
C TYR A 136 -8.53 -14.74 0.44
N SER A 137 -9.17 -14.54 1.58
CA SER A 137 -10.04 -15.54 2.16
C SER A 137 -11.35 -14.90 2.62
N SER A 138 -12.44 -15.64 2.53
CA SER A 138 -13.69 -15.24 3.12
C SER A 138 -14.53 -16.44 3.52
N TYR A 139 -15.39 -16.25 4.51
CA TYR A 139 -16.42 -17.21 4.88
C TYR A 139 -17.72 -16.51 5.25
N ASP A 140 -18.81 -17.20 5.00
CA ASP A 140 -20.15 -16.80 5.38
C ASP A 140 -20.49 -17.35 6.76
N THR A 141 -20.93 -16.49 7.69
CA THR A 141 -21.22 -16.91 9.07
C THR A 141 -22.53 -17.69 9.22
N LEU A 142 -23.35 -17.81 8.17
CA LEU A 142 -24.62 -18.55 8.15
C LEU A 142 -24.56 -19.79 7.24
N ASP A 143 -23.77 -19.74 6.17
CA ASP A 143 -23.56 -20.85 5.24
C ASP A 143 -22.08 -21.24 5.24
N LEU A 144 -21.70 -22.16 6.12
CA LEU A 144 -20.29 -22.49 6.38
C LEU A 144 -19.58 -23.16 5.19
N GLU A 145 -20.32 -23.65 4.19
CA GLU A 145 -19.76 -24.19 2.96
C GLU A 145 -19.43 -23.09 1.94
N ASN A 146 -20.03 -21.91 2.10
CA ASN A 146 -19.76 -20.74 1.27
C ASN A 146 -18.47 -20.04 1.72
N THR A 147 -17.35 -20.57 1.22
CA THR A 147 -16.00 -20.09 1.51
C THR A 147 -15.21 -19.77 0.24
N VAL A 148 -14.27 -18.85 0.39
CA VAL A 148 -13.28 -18.52 -0.63
C VAL A 148 -11.90 -18.59 0.01
N GLN A 149 -10.97 -19.25 -0.65
CA GLN A 149 -9.54 -19.17 -0.40
C GLN A 149 -8.83 -18.99 -1.74
N CYS A 150 -8.01 -17.96 -1.83
CA CYS A 150 -7.22 -17.67 -3.01
C CYS A 150 -5.79 -17.29 -2.63
N ASP A 151 -4.83 -17.84 -3.36
CA ASP A 151 -3.43 -17.44 -3.35
C ASP A 151 -3.01 -17.20 -4.80
N PHE A 152 -2.73 -15.94 -5.13
CA PHE A 152 -2.39 -15.49 -6.46
C PHE A 152 -1.02 -14.81 -6.49
N ASN A 153 -0.09 -15.39 -7.26
CA ASN A 153 1.19 -14.78 -7.55
C ASN A 153 1.06 -13.83 -8.75
N VAL A 154 1.01 -12.53 -8.46
CA VAL A 154 0.80 -11.46 -9.45
C VAL A 154 1.89 -11.45 -10.52
N LEU A 155 3.15 -11.70 -10.13
CA LEU A 155 4.30 -11.65 -11.05
C LEU A 155 4.23 -12.73 -12.13
N SER A 156 3.87 -13.94 -11.74
CA SER A 156 3.79 -15.09 -12.65
C SER A 156 2.40 -15.29 -13.26
N GLY A 157 1.38 -14.67 -12.69
CA GLY A 157 -0.02 -14.86 -13.06
C GLY A 157 -0.55 -16.25 -12.74
N LYS A 158 0.05 -16.96 -11.78
CA LYS A 158 -0.36 -18.32 -11.37
C LYS A 158 -0.82 -18.30 -9.93
N GLY A 159 -1.72 -19.21 -9.58
CA GLY A 159 -2.20 -19.33 -8.21
C GLY A 159 -3.15 -20.50 -8.01
N THR A 160 -3.83 -20.51 -6.87
CA THR A 160 -4.94 -21.41 -6.57
C THR A 160 -6.13 -20.60 -6.04
N ALA A 161 -7.34 -21.02 -6.40
CA ALA A 161 -8.60 -20.55 -5.81
C ALA A 161 -9.45 -21.77 -5.45
N ASN A 162 -9.86 -21.90 -4.19
CA ASN A 162 -10.57 -23.06 -3.63
C ASN A 162 -9.91 -24.39 -4.03
N ALA A 163 -8.59 -24.47 -3.82
CA ALA A 163 -7.69 -25.57 -4.19
C ALA A 163 -7.61 -25.90 -5.70
N LYS A 164 -8.24 -25.10 -6.58
CA LYS A 164 -8.16 -25.27 -8.04
C LYS A 164 -7.11 -24.31 -8.60
N PRO A 165 -6.25 -24.76 -9.53
CA PRO A 165 -5.30 -23.88 -10.19
C PRO A 165 -5.98 -22.75 -10.96
N ILE A 166 -5.50 -21.52 -10.78
CA ILE A 166 -5.91 -20.34 -11.55
C ILE A 166 -4.74 -19.80 -12.37
N ARG A 167 -5.07 -19.12 -13.48
CA ARG A 167 -4.07 -18.49 -14.34
C ARG A 167 -4.61 -17.20 -14.94
N ALA A 168 -3.81 -16.15 -14.82
CA ALA A 168 -4.00 -14.87 -15.48
C ALA A 168 -2.69 -14.44 -16.15
N LYS A 169 -2.68 -13.26 -16.76
CA LYS A 169 -1.46 -12.65 -17.28
C LYS A 169 -0.60 -12.16 -16.12
N GLY A 170 0.61 -12.70 -15.98
CA GLY A 170 1.57 -12.18 -15.00
C GLY A 170 1.99 -10.74 -15.32
N ALA A 171 2.15 -9.93 -14.28
CA ALA A 171 2.47 -8.52 -14.43
C ALA A 171 3.34 -8.02 -13.26
N THR A 172 4.12 -6.97 -13.53
CA THR A 172 4.79 -6.19 -12.50
C THR A 172 3.94 -4.96 -12.24
N VAL A 173 3.18 -4.97 -11.14
CA VAL A 173 2.29 -3.86 -10.75
C VAL A 173 2.93 -3.12 -9.59
N LEU A 174 3.19 -1.82 -9.75
CA LEU A 174 3.69 -0.99 -8.64
C LEU A 174 2.61 -0.88 -7.57
N LEU A 175 2.98 -0.84 -6.28
CA LEU A 175 2.01 -0.71 -5.19
C LEU A 175 1.11 0.52 -5.35
N LYS A 176 1.67 1.66 -5.77
CA LYS A 176 0.90 2.88 -6.04
C LYS A 176 -0.16 2.73 -7.15
N ASP A 177 0.05 1.79 -8.07
CA ASP A 177 -0.83 1.53 -9.20
C ASP A 177 -1.74 0.30 -8.96
N TRP A 178 -1.63 -0.32 -7.78
CA TRP A 178 -2.45 -1.47 -7.41
C TRP A 178 -3.92 -1.12 -7.28
N SER A 179 -4.78 -2.06 -7.66
CA SER A 179 -6.22 -2.06 -7.42
C SER A 179 -6.62 -3.48 -7.04
N ASP A 180 -7.42 -3.64 -5.99
CA ASP A 180 -7.86 -4.94 -5.51
C ASP A 180 -8.66 -5.72 -6.56
N ALA A 181 -9.30 -5.03 -7.51
CA ALA A 181 -9.95 -5.65 -8.65
C ALA A 181 -9.01 -6.56 -9.47
N ILE A 182 -7.69 -6.29 -9.48
CA ILE A 182 -6.70 -7.17 -10.14
C ILE A 182 -6.67 -8.54 -9.45
N GLY A 183 -6.59 -8.55 -8.12
CA GLY A 183 -6.57 -9.76 -7.30
C GLY A 183 -7.92 -10.46 -7.29
N GLN A 184 -9.00 -9.71 -7.01
CA GLN A 184 -10.37 -10.22 -6.95
C GLN A 184 -10.79 -10.88 -8.27
N LYS A 185 -10.50 -10.26 -9.41
CA LYS A 185 -10.78 -10.84 -10.72
C LYS A 185 -10.00 -12.13 -10.97
N ALA A 186 -8.72 -12.18 -10.57
CA ALA A 186 -7.93 -13.40 -10.68
C ALA A 186 -8.47 -14.53 -9.79
N CYS A 187 -9.00 -14.17 -8.63
CA CYS A 187 -9.60 -15.07 -7.64
C CYS A 187 -11.07 -15.43 -7.93
N GLY A 188 -11.71 -14.77 -8.89
CA GLY A 188 -13.13 -14.98 -9.22
C GLY A 188 -14.10 -14.46 -8.14
N THR A 189 -13.73 -13.37 -7.47
CA THR A 189 -14.50 -12.74 -6.38
C THR A 189 -14.99 -11.33 -6.72
N GLU A 190 -15.02 -11.00 -8.01
CA GLU A 190 -15.63 -9.77 -8.55
C GLU A 190 -17.16 -9.91 -8.65
#